data_AF-A0A353QYM4-F1
#
_entry.id   AF-A0A353QYM4-F1
#
_cell.length_a   1.000
_cell.length_b   1.000
_cell.length_c   1.000
_cell.angle_alpha   90.00
_cell.angle_beta   90.00
_cell.angle_gamma   90.00
#
_symmetry.space_group_name_H-M   'P 1'
#
loop_
_entity.id
_entity.type
_entity.pdbx_description
1 polymer ?
#
loop_
_entity_poly.entity_id
_entity_poly.type
_entity_poly.pdbx_seq_one_letter_code
_entity_poly.pdbx_strand_id
1 'polypeptide(L)' 'MEFQLLIGSPEDKIPEFIGENSITAIITDFDPLKIKKQWKQSVLNITNISFYEIDAHNIVPCQYASNKQE' A
#
# COMPACT_ATOMS: atom_id res chain seq x y z
N MET A 1 -4.24 -20.20 -0.31
CA MET A 1 -3.83 -18.81 -0.04
C MET A 1 -4.15 -18.57 1.42
N GLU A 2 -3.16 -18.23 2.22
CA GLU A 2 -3.33 -18.03 3.65
C GLU A 2 -3.61 -16.55 3.90
N PHE A 3 -4.62 -16.27 4.70
CA PHE A 3 -4.95 -14.91 5.13
C PHE A 3 -4.31 -14.66 6.48
N GLN A 4 -3.53 -13.58 6.59
CA GLN A 4 -2.93 -13.15 7.84
C GLN A 4 -3.47 -11.79 8.25
N LEU A 5 -3.99 -11.71 9.48
CA LEU A 5 -4.52 -10.49 10.06
C LEU A 5 -3.48 -9.89 11.02
N LEU A 6 -3.01 -8.68 10.70
CA LEU A 6 -2.15 -7.90 11.57
C LEU A 6 -3.00 -6.89 12.36
N ILE A 7 -2.87 -6.89 13.69
CA ILE A 7 -3.61 -5.99 14.57
C ILE A 7 -2.66 -4.90 15.09
N GLY A 8 -3.00 -3.64 14.83
CA GLY A 8 -2.22 -2.48 15.25
C GLY A 8 -2.08 -1.44 14.13
N SER A 9 -1.18 -0.49 14.33
CA SER A 9 -0.89 0.54 13.34
C SER A 9 -0.09 -0.01 12.15
N PRO A 10 -0.46 0.32 10.90
CA PRO A 10 0.24 -0.17 9.71
C PRO A 10 1.74 0.16 9.69
N GLU A 11 2.11 1.34 10.18
CA GLU A 11 3.49 1.84 10.26
C GLU A 11 4.39 0.99 11.17
N ASP A 12 3.82 0.27 12.14
CA ASP A 12 4.59 -0.63 13.02
C ASP A 12 4.52 -2.07 12.51
N LYS A 13 3.31 -2.52 12.19
CA LYS A 13 3.03 -3.95 11.94
C LYS A 13 3.50 -4.42 10.57
N ILE A 14 3.41 -3.57 9.54
CA ILE A 14 3.84 -3.96 8.20
C ILE A 14 5.37 -4.10 8.12
N PRO A 15 6.18 -3.15 8.65
CA PRO A 15 7.63 -3.33 8.71
C PRO A 15 8.08 -4.55 9.52
N GLU A 16 7.47 -4.80 10.67
CA GLU A 16 7.71 -6.00 11.49
C GLU A 16 7.48 -7.27 10.66
N PHE A 17 6.31 -7.36 10.01
CA PHE A 17 5.93 -8.49 9.18
C PHE A 17 6.86 -8.72 7.98
N ILE A 18 7.33 -7.64 7.33
CA ILE A 18 8.31 -7.71 6.24
C ILE A 18 9.62 -8.33 6.74
N GLY A 19 10.12 -7.87 7.88
CA GLY A 19 11.39 -8.32 8.45
C GLY A 19 11.35 -9.79 8.85
N GLU A 20 10.26 -10.24 9.46
CA GLU A 20 10.09 -11.64 9.90
C GLU A 20 9.96 -12.61 8.72
N ASN A 21 9.36 -12.17 7.62
CA ASN A 21 9.02 -13.04 6.48
C ASN A 21 9.95 -12.84 5.26
N SER A 22 11.01 -12.04 5.38
CA SER A 22 11.96 -11.72 4.29
C SER A 22 11.26 -11.24 3.00
N ILE A 23 10.25 -10.40 3.15
CA ILE A 23 9.44 -9.89 2.03
C ILE A 23 10.23 -8.84 1.24
N THR A 24 10.18 -8.92 -0.09
CA THR A 24 10.92 -8.02 -0.99
C THR A 24 10.04 -7.09 -1.82
N ALA A 25 8.72 -7.33 -1.84
CA ALA A 25 7.76 -6.50 -2.55
C ALA A 25 6.40 -6.47 -1.84
N ILE A 26 5.75 -5.31 -1.88
CA ILE A 26 4.36 -5.10 -1.47
C ILE A 26 3.52 -4.68 -2.68
N ILE A 27 2.32 -5.23 -2.77
CA ILE A 27 1.31 -4.84 -3.74
C ILE A 27 0.05 -4.41 -2.97
N THR A 28 -0.47 -3.22 -3.26
CA THR A 28 -1.67 -2.65 -2.64
C THR A 28 -2.64 -2.15 -3.70
N ASP A 29 -3.92 -2.11 -3.36
CA ASP A 29 -4.95 -1.39 -4.09
C ASP A 29 -4.75 0.14 -4.02
N PHE A 30 -5.03 0.85 -5.12
CA PHE A 30 -5.13 2.30 -5.11
C PHE A 30 -6.34 2.74 -4.27
N ASP A 31 -6.14 3.73 -3.40
CA ASP A 31 -7.22 4.37 -2.66
C ASP A 31 -7.00 5.90 -2.59
N PRO A 32 -8.01 6.72 -2.95
CA PRO A 32 -7.87 8.17 -2.96
C PRO A 32 -7.77 8.81 -1.56
N LEU A 33 -8.17 8.12 -0.50
CA LEU A 33 -8.25 8.65 0.86
C LEU A 33 -6.88 9.06 1.42
N LYS A 34 -6.81 10.27 1.99
CA LYS A 34 -5.58 10.84 2.55
C LYS A 34 -4.94 9.96 3.64
N ILE A 35 -5.76 9.35 4.49
CA ILE A 35 -5.28 8.50 5.59
C ILE A 35 -4.54 7.26 5.09
N LYS A 36 -5.08 6.58 4.06
CA LYS A 36 -4.42 5.43 3.46
C LYS A 36 -3.13 5.81 2.75
N LYS A 37 -3.11 6.96 2.07
CA LYS A 37 -1.88 7.51 1.48
C LYS A 37 -0.81 7.79 2.54
N GLN A 38 -1.19 8.33 3.69
CA GLN A 38 -0.28 8.56 4.81
C GLN A 38 0.29 7.24 5.35
N TRP A 39 -0.54 6.22 5.58
CA TRP A 39 -0.06 4.92 6.03
C TRP A 39 0.94 4.29 5.05
N LYS A 40 0.65 4.33 3.75
CA LYS A 40 1.56 3.82 2.71
C LYS A 40 2.90 4.56 2.74
N GLN A 41 2.86 5.89 2.84
CA GLN A 41 4.07 6.72 2.96
C GLN A 41 4.86 6.41 4.22
N SER A 42 4.21 6.24 5.38
CA SER A 42 4.88 5.86 6.62
C SER A 42 5.61 4.53 6.48
N VAL A 43 4.97 3.52 5.88
CA VAL A 43 5.59 2.20 5.64
C VAL A 43 6.74 2.29 4.65
N LEU A 44 6.57 3.05 3.55
CA LEU A 44 7.62 3.28 2.56
C LEU A 44 8.86 3.97 3.13
N ASN A 45 8.66 4.91 4.06
CA ASN A 45 9.78 5.60 4.70
C ASN A 45 10.58 4.69 5.65
N ILE A 46 9.97 3.62 6.14
CA ILE A 46 10.60 2.66 7.06
C ILE A 46 11.21 1.48 6.31
N THR A 47 10.73 1.18 5.11
CA THR A 47 11.04 -0.07 4.38
C THR A 47 11.72 0.22 3.05
N ASN A 48 12.80 -0.51 2.74
CA ASN A 48 13.53 -0.35 1.48
C ASN A 48 13.18 -1.44 0.46
N ILE A 49 11.88 -1.72 0.31
CA ILE A 49 11.36 -2.79 -0.56
C ILE A 49 10.56 -2.23 -1.73
N SER A 50 10.34 -3.05 -2.76
CA SER A 50 9.54 -2.62 -3.91
C SER A 50 8.08 -2.46 -3.50
N PHE A 51 7.44 -1.37 -3.92
CA PHE A 51 6.04 -1.10 -3.59
C PHE A 51 5.27 -0.78 -4.87
N TYR A 52 4.20 -1.54 -5.10
CA TYR A 52 3.34 -1.40 -6.26
C TYR A 52 1.93 -1.07 -5.82
N GLU A 53 1.36 -0.03 -6.42
CA GLU A 53 -0.03 0.33 -6.24
C GLU A 53 -0.79 0.04 -7.53
N ILE A 54 -1.83 -0.78 -7.42
CA ILE A 54 -2.65 -1.23 -8.55
C ILE A 54 -4.07 -0.75 -8.35
N ASP A 55 -4.62 -0.06 -9.35
CA ASP A 55 -6.03 0.29 -9.36
C ASP A 55 -6.86 -0.93 -9.78
N ALA A 56 -7.28 -1.73 -8.79
CA ALA A 56 -8.12 -2.90 -9.00
C ALA A 56 -9.63 -2.55 -9.04
N HIS A 57 -9.99 -1.30 -8.76
CA HIS A 57 -11.39 -0.87 -8.64
C HIS A 57 -11.91 -0.19 -9.90
N ASN A 58 -11.03 0.38 -10.73
CA ASN A 58 -11.43 1.04 -11.97
C ASN A 58 -11.01 0.25 -13.21
N ILE A 59 -11.93 0.16 -14.18
CA ILE A 59 -11.66 -0.45 -15.50
C ILE A 59 -10.56 0.33 -16.25
N VAL A 60 -10.51 1.66 -16.05
CA VAL A 60 -9.43 2.55 -16.49
C VAL A 60 -8.79 3.10 -15.22
N PRO A 61 -7.48 2.88 -14.98
CA PRO A 61 -6.87 3.34 -13.73
C PRO A 61 -7.07 4.84 -13.55
N CYS A 62 -7.43 5.27 -12.34
CA CYS A 62 -7.68 6.68 -12.01
C CYS A 62 -6.50 7.59 -12.37
N GLN A 63 -5.27 7.07 -12.36
CA GLN A 63 -4.07 7.77 -12.83
C GLN A 63 -4.16 8.23 -14.30
N TYR A 64 -4.88 7.49 -15.15
CA TYR A 64 -5.05 7.79 -16.58
C TYR A 64 -6.43 8.35 -16.92
N ALA A 65 -7.39 8.26 -16.00
CA ALA A 65 -8.80 8.54 -16.30
C ALA A 65 -9.18 10.03 -16.30
N SER A 66 -8.39 10.96 -15.74
CA SER A 66 -8.81 12.38 -15.74
C SER A 66 -7.70 13.42 -15.58
N ASN A 67 -7.59 14.28 -16.61
CA ASN A 67 -6.97 15.61 -16.61
C ASN A 67 -7.90 16.69 -16.00
N LYS A 68 -8.88 16.32 -15.16
CA LYS A 68 -9.75 17.30 -14.48
C LYS A 68 -9.47 17.26 -12.99
N GLN A 69 -8.85 18.36 -12.55
CA GLN A 69 -8.85 18.82 -11.16
C GLN A 69 -10.29 18.79 -10.61
N GLU A 70 -10.46 18.17 -9.46
CA GLU A 70 -11.37 18.67 -8.43
C GLU A 70 -10.61 19.65 -7.53
#